data_AF-A0A0B8NXG9-F1
#
_entry.id   AF-A0A0B8NXG9-F1
#
_cell.length_a   1.000
_cell.length_b   1.000
_cell.length_c   1.000
_cell.angle_alpha   90.00
_cell.angle_beta   90.00
_cell.angle_gamma   90.00
#
_symmetry.space_group_name_H-M   'P 1'
#
loop_
_entity.id
_entity.type
_entity.pdbx_description
1 polymer ?
#
loop_
_entity_poly.entity_id
_entity_poly.type
_entity_poly.pdbx_seq_one_letter_code
_entity_poly.pdbx_strand_id
1 'polypeptide(L)'
;MHHMDWMPTFLAAAGDDGVKEKLLKGMDVGGESFKVHLDGYNFLPHLTGEEAEGRRDEIFYFTDDGDLAALRYNKWKIVFLEQRAKGTLNIWLNPSLHCVCLRSST
;
A
#
# COMPACT_ATOMS: atom_id res chain seq x y z
N MET A 1 6.25 0.49 -6.47
CA MET A 1 5.25 -0.59 -6.54
C MET A 1 4.93 -1.11 -5.14
N HIS A 2 3.70 -1.49 -4.90
CA HIS A 2 3.14 -2.04 -3.67
C HIS A 2 2.24 -3.25 -4.01
N HIS A 3 1.98 -4.15 -3.07
CA HIS A 3 1.23 -5.39 -3.37
C HIS A 3 -0.19 -5.13 -3.89
N MET A 4 -0.83 -4.04 -3.44
CA MET A 4 -2.15 -3.61 -3.89
C MET A 4 -2.19 -3.16 -5.36
N ASP A 5 -1.05 -2.88 -5.98
CA ASP A 5 -0.97 -2.46 -7.39
C ASP A 5 -1.15 -3.64 -8.36
N TRP A 6 -1.01 -4.88 -7.90
CA TRP A 6 -1.08 -6.04 -8.79
C TRP A 6 -2.48 -6.32 -9.32
N MET A 7 -3.51 -6.12 -8.51
CA MET A 7 -4.90 -6.33 -8.93
C MET A 7 -5.27 -5.45 -10.15
N PRO A 8 -5.14 -4.11 -10.10
CA PRO A 8 -5.42 -3.27 -11.27
C PRO A 8 -4.45 -3.52 -12.43
N THR A 9 -3.20 -3.90 -12.15
CA THR A 9 -2.21 -4.18 -13.20
C THR A 9 -2.54 -5.47 -13.98
N PHE A 10 -2.95 -6.54 -13.29
CA PHE A 10 -3.33 -7.79 -13.96
C PHE A 10 -4.63 -7.64 -14.76
N LEU A 11 -5.58 -6.87 -14.25
CA LEU A 11 -6.81 -6.60 -15.01
C LEU A 11 -6.56 -5.74 -16.23
N ALA A 12 -5.68 -4.74 -16.12
CA ALA A 12 -5.22 -4.00 -17.30
C ALA A 12 -4.55 -4.92 -18.32
N ALA A 13 -3.72 -5.88 -17.88
CA ALA A 13 -3.10 -6.86 -18.77
C ALA A 13 -4.12 -7.82 -19.41
N ALA A 14 -5.23 -8.09 -18.73
CA ALA A 14 -6.37 -8.86 -19.26
C ALA A 14 -7.31 -8.02 -20.16
N GLY A 15 -7.06 -6.72 -20.33
CA GLY A 15 -7.81 -5.82 -21.20
C GLY A 15 -8.82 -4.90 -20.49
N ASP A 16 -8.85 -4.86 -19.16
CA ASP A 16 -9.68 -3.91 -18.39
C ASP A 16 -8.82 -2.96 -17.56
N ASP A 17 -8.51 -1.80 -18.13
CA ASP A 17 -7.70 -0.74 -17.51
C ASP A 17 -8.50 0.20 -16.58
N GLY A 18 -9.84 0.14 -16.62
CA GLY A 18 -10.77 1.00 -15.88
C GLY A 18 -11.45 0.33 -14.69
N VAL A 19 -10.92 -0.81 -14.22
CA VAL A 19 -11.54 -1.60 -13.15
C VAL A 19 -11.68 -0.81 -11.83
N LYS A 20 -10.73 0.09 -11.54
CA LYS A 20 -10.74 0.90 -10.32
C LYS A 20 -11.96 1.81 -10.28
N GLU A 21 -12.25 2.51 -11.37
CA GLU A 21 -13.39 3.41 -11.49
C GLU A 21 -14.71 2.63 -11.53
N LYS A 22 -14.72 1.45 -12.17
CA LYS A 22 -15.89 0.56 -12.18
C LYS A 22 -16.25 0.08 -10.78
N LEU A 23 -15.28 -0.45 -10.03
CA LEU A 23 -15.49 -0.93 -8.67
C LEU A 23 -15.82 0.19 -7.68
N LEU A 24 -15.32 1.40 -7.91
CA LEU A 24 -15.69 2.57 -7.11
C LEU A 24 -17.17 2.94 -7.27
N LYS A 25 -17.70 2.82 -8.50
CA LYS A 25 -19.11 3.07 -8.82
C LYS A 25 -20.03 1.91 -8.44
N GLY A 26 -19.48 0.70 -8.38
CA GLY A 26 -20.23 -0.55 -8.21
C GLY A 26 -20.20 -1.36 -9.50
N MET A 27 -19.78 -2.62 -9.41
CA MET A 27 -19.69 -3.56 -10.53
C MET A 27 -20.20 -4.94 -10.10
N ASP A 28 -21.00 -5.57 -10.96
CA ASP A 28 -21.38 -6.97 -10.78
C ASP A 28 -20.28 -7.89 -11.29
N VAL A 29 -19.81 -8.77 -10.43
CA VAL A 29 -18.76 -9.75 -10.72
C VAL A 29 -19.26 -11.12 -10.30
N GLY A 30 -19.44 -12.03 -11.27
CA GLY A 30 -19.85 -13.41 -10.96
C GLY A 30 -21.25 -13.56 -10.35
N GLY A 31 -22.13 -12.57 -10.54
CA GLY A 31 -23.49 -12.57 -9.97
C GLY A 31 -23.61 -11.89 -8.61
N GLU A 32 -22.52 -11.34 -8.06
CA GLU A 32 -22.53 -10.52 -6.85
C GLU A 32 -22.10 -9.09 -7.15
N SER A 33 -22.68 -8.13 -6.43
CA SER A 33 -22.38 -6.70 -6.62
C SER A 33 -21.31 -6.23 -5.65
N PHE A 34 -20.22 -5.69 -6.19
CA PHE A 34 -19.11 -5.17 -5.39
C PHE A 34 -18.96 -3.66 -5.58
N LYS A 35 -18.85 -2.94 -4.47
CA LYS A 35 -18.50 -1.52 -4.43
C LYS A 35 -17.30 -1.33 -3.50
N VAL A 36 -16.10 -1.25 -4.09
CA VAL A 36 -14.83 -1.26 -3.34
C VAL A 36 -13.91 -0.17 -3.85
N HIS A 37 -13.13 0.41 -2.94
CA HIS A 37 -12.07 1.35 -3.27
C HIS A 37 -10.75 0.58 -3.41
N LEU A 38 -10.17 0.56 -4.61
CA LEU A 38 -8.86 -0.02 -4.84
C LEU A 38 -7.77 1.03 -4.68
N ASP A 39 -6.90 0.85 -3.69
CA ASP A 39 -5.79 1.79 -3.42
C ASP A 39 -4.59 1.58 -4.34
N GLY A 40 -4.63 0.57 -5.22
CA GLY A 40 -3.62 0.28 -6.22
C GLY A 40 -3.64 1.23 -7.41
N TYR A 41 -2.53 1.27 -8.14
CA TYR A 41 -2.39 1.90 -9.45
C TYR A 41 -2.08 0.86 -10.53
N ASN A 42 -2.46 1.14 -11.78
CA ASN A 42 -2.05 0.32 -12.92
C ASN A 42 -0.58 0.61 -13.26
N PHE A 43 0.28 -0.39 -13.11
CA PHE A 43 1.71 -0.33 -13.43
C PHE A 43 2.05 -0.94 -14.80
N LEU A 44 1.06 -1.43 -15.56
CA LEU A 44 1.32 -2.06 -16.86
C LEU A 44 2.12 -1.15 -17.82
N PRO A 45 1.81 0.15 -17.99
CA PRO A 45 2.59 1.04 -18.87
C PRO A 45 4.05 1.18 -18.41
N HIS A 46 4.29 1.17 -17.10
CA HIS A 46 5.64 1.22 -16.55
C HIS A 46 6.41 -0.08 -16.81
N LEU A 47 5.73 -1.23 -16.73
CA LEU A 47 6.33 -2.54 -16.98
C LEU A 47 6.58 -2.81 -18.47
N THR A 48 5.74 -2.28 -19.37
CA THR A 48 5.92 -2.39 -20.83
C THR A 48 6.91 -1.38 -21.40
N GLY A 49 7.38 -0.42 -20.58
CA GLY A 49 8.34 0.61 -20.98
C GLY A 49 7.70 1.81 -21.68
N GLU A 50 6.38 1.93 -21.66
CA GLU A 50 5.64 3.10 -22.15
C GLU A 50 5.79 4.30 -21.20
N GLU A 51 5.92 4.05 -19.89
CA GLU A 51 6.17 5.06 -18.87
C GLU A 51 7.49 4.81 -18.13
N ALA A 52 8.34 5.84 -18.03
CA ALA A 52 9.65 5.73 -17.36
C ALA A 52 9.54 5.65 -15.83
N GLU A 53 8.52 6.25 -15.24
CA GLU A 53 8.32 6.29 -13.79
C GLU A 53 7.04 5.57 -13.37
N GLY A 54 7.07 4.98 -12.17
CA GLY A 54 5.91 4.35 -11.58
C GLY A 54 4.97 5.38 -10.94
N ARG A 55 3.66 5.19 -11.10
CA ARG A 55 2.62 6.15 -10.66
C ARG A 55 2.41 6.24 -9.13
N ARG A 56 3.27 5.63 -8.31
CA ARG A 56 3.11 5.56 -6.85
C ARG A 56 4.22 6.36 -6.16
N ASP A 57 3.82 7.42 -5.48
CA ASP A 57 4.71 8.21 -4.62
C ASP A 57 4.66 7.72 -3.17
N GLU A 58 3.54 7.14 -2.75
CA GLU A 58 3.21 6.87 -1.36
C GLU A 58 2.99 5.39 -1.04
N ILE A 59 3.47 4.99 0.14
CA ILE A 59 3.24 3.68 0.74
C ILE A 59 2.89 3.88 2.21
N PHE A 60 1.71 3.43 2.60
CA PHE A 60 1.26 3.38 3.98
C PHE A 60 1.59 2.01 4.57
N TYR A 61 2.17 1.99 5.76
CA TYR A 61 2.48 0.76 6.49
C TYR A 61 1.53 0.67 7.69
N PHE A 62 0.67 -0.34 7.66
CA PHE A 62 -0.24 -0.65 8.76
C PHE A 62 0.32 -1.81 9.60
N THR A 63 0.07 -1.76 10.91
CA THR A 63 0.26 -2.91 11.79
C THR A 63 -0.87 -3.93 11.58
N ASP A 64 -0.68 -5.12 12.13
CA ASP A 64 -1.71 -6.14 12.26
C ASP A 64 -2.92 -5.68 13.08
N ASP A 65 -2.70 -4.82 14.08
CA ASP A 65 -3.76 -4.16 14.84
C ASP A 65 -4.51 -3.06 14.05
N GLY A 66 -4.02 -2.70 12.85
CA GLY A 66 -4.64 -1.70 11.98
C GLY A 66 -4.13 -0.27 12.18
N ASP A 67 -3.10 -0.05 13.00
CA ASP A 67 -2.52 1.27 13.22
C ASP A 67 -1.56 1.69 12.10
N LEU A 68 -1.55 2.98 11.74
CA LEU A 68 -0.60 3.51 10.77
C LEU A 68 0.80 3.64 11.39
N ALA A 69 1.66 2.64 11.17
CA ALA A 69 3.01 2.59 11.72
C ALA A 69 3.99 3.51 11.00
N ALA A 70 3.88 3.65 9.68
CA ALA A 70 4.80 4.48 8.90
C ALA A 70 4.17 4.94 7.59
N LEU A 71 4.68 6.05 7.06
CA LEU A 71 4.43 6.54 5.72
C LEU A 71 5.76 6.64 5.00
N ARG A 72 5.85 6.04 3.81
CA ARG A 72 6.92 6.34 2.86
C ARG A 72 6.36 7.21 1.75
N TYR A 73 7.01 8.34 1.52
CA TYR A 73 6.75 9.22 0.40
C TYR A 73 8.03 9.42 -0.38
N ASN A 74 8.10 8.87 -1.59
CA ASN A 74 9.29 8.87 -2.42
C ASN A 74 10.51 8.29 -1.67
N LYS A 75 11.53 9.14 -1.47
CA LYS A 75 12.78 8.80 -0.77
C LYS A 75 12.68 8.95 0.75
N TRP A 76 11.60 9.51 1.26
CA TRP A 76 11.38 9.76 2.68
C TRP A 76 10.57 8.63 3.30
N LYS A 77 10.98 8.19 4.49
CA LYS A 77 10.19 7.29 5.35
C LYS A 77 10.01 7.93 6.72
N ILE A 78 8.77 8.19 7.09
CA ILE A 78 8.35 8.74 8.37
C ILE A 78 7.79 7.58 9.19
N VAL A 79 8.29 7.40 10.41
CA VAL A 79 7.90 6.31 11.31
C VAL A 79 7.13 6.91 12.48
N PHE A 80 5.87 6.51 12.64
CA PHE A 80 4.99 6.93 13.72
C PHE A 80 5.00 5.95 14.89
N LEU A 81 5.15 4.65 14.60
CA LEU A 81 5.20 3.58 15.61
C LEU A 81 6.51 2.80 15.49
N GLU A 82 7.19 2.63 16.63
CA GLU A 82 8.44 1.87 16.75
C GLU A 82 8.25 0.67 17.67
N GLN A 83 8.65 -0.51 17.19
CA GLN A 83 8.72 -1.72 18.00
C GLN A 83 10.14 -1.87 18.57
N ARG A 84 10.28 -1.62 19.89
CA ARG A 84 11.58 -1.67 20.59
C ARG A 84 11.92 -3.06 21.12
N ALA A 85 10.91 -3.91 21.34
CA ALA A 85 11.16 -5.28 21.76
C ALA A 85 11.81 -6.07 20.61
N LYS A 86 12.78 -6.90 20.95
CA LYS A 86 13.45 -7.82 20.01
C LYS A 86 13.17 -9.26 20.43
N GLY A 87 13.12 -10.18 19.47
CA GLY A 87 12.98 -11.61 19.72
C GLY A 87 11.69 -12.19 19.14
N THR A 88 11.13 -13.20 19.81
CA THR A 88 9.96 -13.97 19.36
C THR A 88 8.68 -13.42 19.99
N LEU A 89 8.03 -14.19 20.88
CA LEU A 89 6.76 -13.82 21.54
C LEU A 89 6.83 -12.50 22.32
N ASN A 90 8.03 -12.10 22.77
CA ASN A 90 8.22 -10.84 23.47
C ASN A 90 7.83 -9.61 22.64
N ILE A 91 7.93 -9.68 21.30
CA ILE A 91 7.52 -8.58 20.41
C ILE A 91 5.99 -8.39 20.45
N TRP A 92 5.24 -9.48 20.58
CA TRP A 92 3.78 -9.47 20.60
C TRP A 92 3.22 -9.07 21.97
N LEU A 93 3.98 -9.33 23.04
CA LEU A 93 3.62 -8.90 24.39
C LEU A 93 3.87 -7.41 24.64
N ASN A 94 4.74 -6.78 23.85
CA ASN A 94 5.12 -5.38 24.04
C ASN A 94 4.45 -4.49 22.99
N PRO A 95 3.70 -3.46 23.42
CA PRO A 95 3.04 -2.56 22.49
C PRO A 95 4.06 -1.77 21.66
N SER A 96 3.68 -1.46 20.42
CA SER A 96 4.42 -0.50 19.61
C SER A 96 4.34 0.87 20.26
N LEU A 97 5.48 1.54 20.42
CA LEU A 97 5.55 2.86 21.04
C LEU A 97 5.39 3.94 19.97
N HIS A 98 4.57 4.96 20.26
CA HIS A 98 4.47 6.16 19.41
C HIS A 98 5.81 6.91 19.42
N CYS A 99 6.43 7.06 18.27
CA CYS A 99 7.76 7.66 18.15
C CYS A 99 7.68 9.18 18.21
N VAL A 100 8.39 9.76 19.19
CA VAL A 100 8.77 11.17 19.30
C VAL A 100 9.93 11.42 18.34
N CYS A 101 9.82 12.46 17.50
CA CYS A 101 10.82 12.96 16.53
C CYS A 101 12.28 12.61 16.89
N LEU A 102 12.85 11.59 16.24
CA LEU A 102 14.27 11.28 16.33
C LEU A 102 15.03 12.10 15.28
N ARG A 103 15.78 13.11 15.74
CA ARG A 103 16.75 13.87 14.95
C ARG A 103 17.88 12.92 14.56
N SER A 104 18.06 12.64 13.27
CA SER A 104 19.19 11.84 12.80
C SER A 104 20.49 12.54 13.21
N SER A 105 21.26 11.90 14.08
CA SER A 105 22.62 12.34 14.40
C SER A 105 23.56 11.81 13.33
N THR A 106 24.25 12.76 12.69
CA THR A 106 25.34 12.64 11.71
C THR A 106 25.05 11.97 10.36
#